data_AF-A0A0F9HD49-F1
#
_entry.id   AF-A0A0F9HD49-F1
#
_cell.length_a   1.000
_cell.length_b   1.000
_cell.length_c   1.000
_cell.angle_alpha   90.00
_cell.angle_beta   90.00
_cell.angle_gamma   90.00
#
_symmetry.space_group_name_H-M   'P 1'
#
loop_
_entity.id
_entity.type
_entity.pdbx_description
1 polymer ?
#
loop_
_entity_poly.entity_id
_entity_poly.type
_entity_poly.pdbx_seq_one_letter_code
_entity_poly.pdbx_strand_id
1 'polypeptide(L)'
;MAKIKLLDSWTTALSINDIEIRLNEFIKEYRIKVLKQQDGQIIGKQGSQFKTRSGSGIWTDPALYPKKINIILSAKEDYFDIDVKLEDSLGFYLKTIGMNKKYSQYFEMMMTNLKDLLPPLEIISLSLNEKHEMGKYCAYCGKLIEKSDQKYCIDCGKKLS
;
A
#
# COMPACT_ATOMS: atom_id res chain seq x y z
N MET A 1 0.63 28.80 -0.45
CA MET A 1 1.79 27.90 -0.25
C MET A 1 1.28 26.48 -0.09
N ALA A 2 1.61 25.56 -1.01
CA ALA A 2 1.09 24.19 -0.97
C ALA A 2 1.98 23.31 -0.07
N LYS A 3 1.42 22.84 1.05
CA LYS A 3 2.01 21.77 1.87
C LYS A 3 1.86 20.46 1.11
N ILE A 4 2.91 19.64 1.04
CA ILE A 4 2.76 18.27 0.55
C ILE A 4 1.86 17.54 1.53
N LYS A 5 0.76 16.99 0.99
CA LYS A 5 -0.20 16.16 1.71
C LYS A 5 -0.36 14.88 0.91
N LEU A 6 0.08 13.77 1.49
CA LEU A 6 -0.09 12.44 0.94
C LEU A 6 -1.11 11.70 1.79
N LEU A 7 -1.93 10.91 1.12
CA LEU A 7 -3.07 10.21 1.70
C LEU A 7 -3.09 8.79 1.12
N ASP A 8 -3.42 7.82 1.96
CA ASP A 8 -3.76 6.46 1.55
C ASP A 8 -4.84 5.96 2.51
N SER A 9 -5.73 5.12 2.01
CA SER A 9 -6.79 4.54 2.81
C SER A 9 -7.17 3.14 2.31
N TRP A 10 -7.51 2.28 3.26
CA TRP A 10 -7.96 0.91 2.99
C TRP A 10 -8.72 0.37 4.20
N THR A 11 -9.32 -0.81 4.05
CA THR A 11 -10.07 -1.47 5.11
C THR A 11 -9.39 -2.78 5.53
N THR A 12 -9.56 -3.21 6.77
CA THR A 12 -9.04 -4.49 7.25
C THR A 12 -10.04 -5.22 8.15
N ALA A 13 -10.07 -6.55 8.10
CA ALA A 13 -10.89 -7.40 8.99
C ALA A 13 -10.16 -7.80 10.27
N LEU A 14 -8.96 -7.27 10.52
CA LEU A 14 -8.23 -7.57 11.74
C LEU A 14 -8.97 -7.07 12.99
N SER A 15 -8.79 -7.79 14.10
CA SER A 15 -9.29 -7.34 15.40
C SER A 15 -8.56 -6.08 15.84
N ILE A 16 -9.19 -5.26 16.68
CA ILE A 16 -8.55 -4.03 17.20
C ILE A 16 -7.23 -4.33 17.92
N ASN A 17 -7.16 -5.44 18.68
CA ASN A 17 -5.94 -5.84 19.39
C ASN A 17 -4.80 -6.16 18.41
N ASP A 18 -5.09 -6.88 17.32
CA ASP A 18 -4.10 -7.19 16.29
C ASP A 18 -3.64 -5.92 15.57
N ILE A 19 -4.57 -5.02 15.26
CA ILE A 19 -4.26 -3.72 14.65
C ILE A 19 -3.32 -2.93 15.57
N GLU A 20 -3.62 -2.83 16.86
CA GLU A 20 -2.79 -2.08 17.82
C GLU A 20 -1.36 -2.64 17.93
N ILE A 21 -1.21 -3.97 18.01
CA ILE A 21 0.10 -4.62 18.09
C ILE A 21 0.93 -4.29 16.84
N ARG A 22 0.37 -4.56 15.66
CA ARG A 22 1.08 -4.37 14.37
C ARG A 22 1.34 -2.90 14.06
N LEU A 23 0.44 -2.01 14.47
CA LEU A 23 0.62 -0.58 14.33
C LEU A 23 1.75 -0.05 15.23
N ASN A 24 1.90 -0.61 16.44
CA ASN A 24 3.02 -0.29 17.32
C ASN A 24 4.37 -0.76 16.75
N GLU A 25 4.39 -1.92 16.08
CA GLU A 25 5.57 -2.41 15.36
C GLU A 25 5.98 -1.43 14.24
N PHE A 26 5.02 -1.03 13.41
CA PHE A 26 5.22 -0.02 12.37
C PHE A 26 5.76 1.30 12.93
N ILE A 27 5.16 1.80 14.02
CA ILE A 27 5.59 3.04 14.69
C ILE A 27 7.06 2.93 15.15
N LYS A 28 7.44 1.78 15.70
CA LYS A 28 8.81 1.53 16.19
C LYS A 28 9.81 1.40 15.04
N GLU A 29 9.48 0.63 14.00
CA GLU A 29 10.31 0.43 12.80
C GLU A 29 10.65 1.78 12.16
N TYR A 30 9.63 2.60 11.93
CA TYR A 30 9.78 3.91 11.31
C TYR A 30 10.20 5.01 12.30
N ARG A 31 10.47 4.69 13.56
CA ARG A 31 10.90 5.65 14.60
C ARG A 31 9.96 6.85 14.70
N ILE A 32 8.66 6.59 14.60
CA ILE A 32 7.61 7.61 14.70
C ILE A 32 7.45 7.97 16.18
N LYS A 33 7.69 9.23 16.53
CA LYS A 33 7.40 9.75 17.86
C LYS A 33 5.92 10.05 17.97
N VAL A 34 5.19 9.25 18.74
CA VAL A 34 3.78 9.50 19.07
C VAL A 34 3.66 10.79 19.88
N LEU A 35 2.78 11.69 19.45
CA LEU A 35 2.44 12.93 20.14
C LEU A 35 1.09 12.87 20.83
N LYS A 36 0.13 12.20 20.19
CA LYS A 36 -1.23 12.01 20.67
C LYS A 36 -1.75 10.66 20.18
N GLN A 37 -2.39 9.89 21.06
CA GLN A 37 -3.07 8.64 20.73
C GLN A 37 -4.38 8.58 21.53
N GLN A 38 -5.51 8.79 20.86
CA GLN A 38 -6.85 8.81 21.47
C GLN A 38 -7.89 8.44 20.40
N ASP A 39 -8.95 7.72 20.79
CA ASP A 39 -10.14 7.46 19.95
C ASP A 39 -9.83 6.92 18.53
N GLY A 40 -8.96 5.90 18.44
CA GLY A 40 -8.55 5.33 17.15
C GLY A 40 -7.64 6.24 16.31
N GLN A 41 -7.26 7.42 16.81
CA GLN A 41 -6.36 8.34 16.12
C GLN A 41 -4.96 8.33 16.74
N ILE A 42 -3.94 8.20 15.89
CA ILE A 42 -2.53 8.35 16.23
C ILE A 42 -1.94 9.51 15.46
N ILE A 43 -1.47 10.52 16.19
CA ILE A 43 -0.71 11.64 15.64
C ILE A 43 0.75 11.46 16.03
N GLY A 44 1.60 11.24 15.03
CA GLY A 44 3.04 11.07 15.18
C GLY A 44 3.87 12.12 14.45
N LYS A 45 5.15 12.20 14.82
CA LYS A 45 6.18 12.92 14.07
C LYS A 45 7.37 12.02 13.79
N GLN A 46 7.92 12.11 12.58
CA GLN A 46 9.13 11.41 12.17
C GLN A 46 10.14 12.44 11.66
N GLY A 47 11.45 12.20 11.86
CA GLY A 47 12.51 13.10 11.43
C GLY A 47 12.74 14.30 12.35
N SER A 48 13.74 15.13 12.03
CA SER A 48 14.07 16.34 12.81
C SER A 48 14.77 17.39 11.94
N GLN A 49 14.38 18.65 12.11
CA GLN A 49 15.00 19.79 11.43
C GLN A 49 16.50 19.91 11.72
N PHE A 50 16.92 19.54 12.94
CA PHE A 50 18.32 19.61 13.35
C PHE A 50 19.15 18.54 12.63
N LYS A 51 18.61 17.32 12.49
CA LYS A 51 19.27 16.20 11.79
C LYS A 51 19.39 16.46 10.29
N THR A 52 18.42 17.16 9.70
CA THR A 52 18.46 17.53 8.28
C THR A 52 19.47 18.66 7.98
N ARG A 53 19.91 19.42 8.99
CA ARG A 53 20.88 20.51 8.83
C ARG A 53 22.33 20.07 9.05
N SER A 54 22.56 19.00 9.81
CA SER A 54 23.88 18.44 10.07
C SER A 54 24.33 17.40 9.04
N GLY A 55 23.43 16.92 8.19
CA GLY A 55 23.76 16.06 7.04
C GLY A 55 24.00 16.88 5.78
N SER A 56 25.17 16.70 5.15
CA SER A 56 25.56 17.26 3.86
C SER A 56 24.42 17.16 2.82
N GLY A 57 24.15 18.25 2.11
CA GLY A 57 22.89 18.50 1.38
C GLY A 57 22.45 17.49 0.29
N ILE A 58 21.22 17.69 -0.22
CA ILE A 58 20.54 17.08 -1.39
C ILE A 58 20.40 15.53 -1.41
N TRP A 59 21.24 14.80 -0.69
CA TRP A 59 21.29 13.34 -0.58
C TRP A 59 20.84 12.82 0.78
N THR A 60 20.11 13.63 1.54
CA THR A 60 19.60 13.26 2.86
C THR A 60 18.48 12.21 2.70
N ASP A 61 18.55 11.15 3.49
CA ASP A 61 17.55 10.10 3.58
C ASP A 61 16.14 10.71 3.84
N PRO A 62 15.11 10.39 3.02
CA PRO A 62 13.75 10.83 3.25
C PRO A 62 13.20 10.58 4.65
N ALA A 63 13.67 9.52 5.33
CA ALA A 63 13.30 9.20 6.70
C ALA A 63 13.66 10.31 7.69
N LEU A 64 14.73 11.08 7.42
CA LEU A 64 15.20 12.16 8.28
C LEU A 64 14.38 13.45 8.15
N TYR A 65 13.67 13.63 7.04
CA TYR A 65 12.86 14.83 6.86
C TYR A 65 11.71 14.88 7.88
N PRO A 66 11.53 16.02 8.55
CA PRO A 66 10.50 16.19 9.55
C PRO A 66 9.12 16.17 8.92
N LYS A 67 8.29 15.24 9.38
CA LYS A 67 6.97 14.97 8.84
C LYS A 67 5.99 14.59 9.94
N LYS A 68 4.74 14.95 9.73
CA LYS A 68 3.63 14.66 10.62
C LYS A 68 2.83 13.54 10.00
N ILE A 69 2.59 12.51 10.78
CA ILE A 69 1.83 11.34 10.37
C ILE A 69 0.56 11.33 11.21
N ASN A 70 -0.59 11.13 10.58
CA ASN A 70 -1.87 10.97 11.24
C ASN A 70 -2.51 9.68 10.72
N ILE A 71 -2.73 8.73 11.61
CA ILE A 71 -3.37 7.46 11.32
C ILE A 71 -4.71 7.48 12.05
N ILE A 72 -5.79 7.21 11.34
CA ILE A 72 -7.15 7.19 11.88
C ILE A 72 -7.72 5.81 11.63
N LEU A 73 -8.17 5.16 12.70
CA LEU A 73 -8.88 3.89 12.68
C LEU A 73 -10.36 4.19 12.95
N SER A 74 -11.22 3.84 12.00
CA SER A 74 -12.67 3.97 12.17
C SER A 74 -13.30 2.58 12.20
N ALA A 75 -13.88 2.21 13.35
CA ALA A 75 -14.58 0.94 13.48
C ALA A 75 -15.87 0.92 12.66
N LYS A 76 -16.10 -0.19 11.95
CA LYS A 76 -17.35 -0.59 11.31
C LYS A 76 -17.81 -1.92 11.91
N GLU A 77 -18.97 -2.43 11.49
CA GLU A 77 -19.57 -3.64 12.08
C GLU A 77 -18.60 -4.83 12.11
N ASP A 78 -17.94 -5.12 10.98
CA ASP A 78 -17.05 -6.30 10.84
C ASP A 78 -15.61 -5.97 10.42
N TYR A 79 -15.28 -4.68 10.28
CA TYR A 79 -13.98 -4.24 9.75
C TYR A 79 -13.59 -2.86 10.29
N PHE A 80 -12.35 -2.47 10.02
CA PHE A 80 -11.82 -1.14 10.33
C PHE A 80 -11.40 -0.42 9.06
N ASP A 81 -11.83 0.83 8.92
CA ASP A 81 -11.25 1.75 7.94
C ASP A 81 -9.96 2.34 8.51
N ILE A 82 -8.90 2.33 7.72
CA ILE A 82 -7.60 2.89 8.05
C ILE A 82 -7.34 4.05 7.09
N ASP A 83 -7.26 5.26 7.63
CA ASP A 83 -6.86 6.45 6.88
C ASP A 83 -5.48 6.91 7.37
N VAL A 84 -4.52 7.00 6.45
CA VAL A 84 -3.18 7.50 6.75
C VAL A 84 -2.93 8.79 6.00
N LYS A 85 -2.50 9.80 6.74
CA LYS A 85 -2.13 11.11 6.22
C LYS A 85 -0.73 11.48 6.62
N LEU A 86 0.08 11.85 5.63
CA LEU A 86 1.43 12.35 5.83
C LEU A 86 1.51 13.80 5.35
N GLU A 87 1.91 14.70 6.25
CA GLU A 87 2.09 16.12 5.98
C GLU A 87 3.53 16.55 6.24
N ASP A 88 4.07 17.36 5.33
CA ASP A 88 5.32 18.07 5.60
C ASP A 88 5.12 19.05 6.77
N SER A 89 5.91 18.87 7.83
CA SER A 89 5.85 19.69 9.05
C SER A 89 6.60 20.99 8.91
N LEU A 90 7.50 21.08 7.93
CA LEU A 90 8.47 22.15 7.88
C LEU A 90 8.01 23.35 7.06
N GLY A 91 7.06 23.16 6.13
CA GLY A 91 6.79 24.18 5.11
C GLY A 91 8.06 24.60 4.37
N PHE A 92 9.12 23.76 4.43
CA PHE A 92 10.38 24.05 3.78
C PHE A 92 10.14 24.01 2.28
N TYR A 93 10.96 24.77 1.58
CA TYR A 93 11.00 24.96 0.14
C TYR A 93 11.32 23.66 -0.63
N LEU A 94 10.57 22.58 -0.44
CA LEU A 94 10.57 21.38 -1.29
C LEU A 94 9.85 21.67 -2.62
N LYS A 95 10.09 22.86 -3.20
CA LYS A 95 9.63 23.20 -4.56
C LYS A 95 10.50 22.56 -5.63
N THR A 96 11.61 21.91 -5.27
CA THR A 96 12.36 21.11 -6.22
C THR A 96 11.57 19.83 -6.51
N ILE A 97 11.21 19.65 -7.78
CA ILE A 97 10.44 18.50 -8.30
C ILE A 97 10.97 17.15 -7.76
N GLY A 98 12.31 17.04 -7.61
CA GLY A 98 12.95 15.83 -7.09
C GLY A 98 12.63 15.49 -5.64
N MET A 99 12.38 16.47 -4.77
CA MET A 99 12.05 16.20 -3.36
C MET A 99 10.63 15.67 -3.20
N ASN A 100 9.67 16.23 -3.96
CA ASN A 100 8.30 15.71 -3.98
C ASN A 100 8.28 14.24 -4.39
N LYS A 101 9.04 13.88 -5.44
CA LYS A 101 9.16 12.49 -5.90
C LYS A 101 9.71 11.56 -4.81
N LYS A 102 10.84 11.93 -4.17
CA LYS A 102 11.43 11.13 -3.09
C LYS A 102 10.48 10.97 -1.90
N TYR A 103 9.71 12.01 -1.60
CA TYR A 103 8.74 12.00 -0.50
C TYR A 103 7.55 11.08 -0.79
N SER A 104 7.01 11.16 -2.01
CA SER A 104 5.95 10.26 -2.48
C SER A 104 6.42 8.80 -2.49
N GLN A 105 7.60 8.51 -3.04
CA GLN A 105 8.16 7.16 -3.06
C GLN A 105 8.38 6.60 -1.65
N TYR A 106 8.86 7.42 -0.73
CA TYR A 106 9.03 7.01 0.66
C TYR A 106 7.69 6.75 1.34
N PHE A 107 6.68 7.60 1.09
CA PHE A 107 5.33 7.38 1.60
C PHE A 107 4.70 6.10 1.03
N GLU A 108 4.81 5.87 -0.28
CA GLU A 108 4.34 4.63 -0.93
C GLU A 108 4.97 3.40 -0.29
N MET A 109 6.29 3.40 -0.12
CA MET A 109 7.00 2.31 0.57
C MET A 109 6.48 2.11 2.01
N MET A 110 6.29 3.18 2.78
CA MET A 110 5.70 3.10 4.12
C MET A 110 4.30 2.48 4.09
N MET A 111 3.47 2.87 3.13
CA MET A 111 2.10 2.37 3.02
C MET A 111 2.07 0.92 2.58
N THR A 112 2.97 0.50 1.68
CA THR A 112 3.15 -0.91 1.34
C THR A 112 3.48 -1.74 2.58
N ASN A 113 4.49 -1.36 3.36
CA ASN A 113 4.83 -2.11 4.58
C ASN A 113 3.70 -2.10 5.61
N LEU A 114 2.98 -0.98 5.74
CA LEU A 114 1.84 -0.90 6.65
C LEU A 114 0.68 -1.77 6.18
N LYS A 115 0.46 -1.90 4.87
CA LYS A 115 -0.52 -2.83 4.28
C LYS A 115 -0.08 -4.28 4.41
N ASP A 116 1.21 -4.59 4.36
CA ASP A 116 1.69 -5.96 4.64
C ASP A 116 1.39 -6.37 6.09
N LEU A 117 1.50 -5.42 7.02
CA LEU A 117 1.14 -5.62 8.43
C LEU A 117 -0.38 -5.62 8.63
N LEU A 118 -1.11 -4.72 7.98
CA LEU A 118 -2.56 -4.54 8.08
C LEU A 118 -3.20 -4.80 6.71
N PRO A 119 -3.28 -6.07 6.27
CA PRO A 119 -3.68 -6.41 4.92
C PRO A 119 -5.05 -5.82 4.59
N PRO A 120 -5.18 -5.22 3.38
CA PRO A 120 -6.47 -4.81 2.90
C PRO A 120 -7.40 -5.99 2.87
N LEU A 121 -8.66 -5.77 3.24
CA LEU A 121 -9.70 -6.76 3.03
C LEU A 121 -9.70 -7.10 1.54
N GLU A 122 -9.29 -8.31 1.20
CA GLU A 122 -9.44 -8.79 -0.17
C GLU A 122 -10.94 -8.78 -0.44
N ILE A 123 -11.37 -7.82 -1.26
CA ILE A 123 -12.66 -7.96 -1.92
C ILE A 123 -12.45 -9.21 -2.76
N ILE A 124 -12.97 -10.33 -2.30
CA ILE A 124 -13.28 -11.45 -3.17
C ILE A 124 -14.28 -10.85 -4.15
N SER A 125 -13.78 -10.25 -5.23
CA SER A 125 -14.56 -10.08 -6.42
C SER A 125 -14.81 -11.51 -6.89
N LEU A 126 -15.87 -12.11 -6.35
CA LEU A 126 -16.63 -13.10 -7.06
C LEU A 126 -16.94 -12.44 -8.40
N SER A 127 -16.09 -12.67 -9.38
CA SER A 127 -16.40 -12.53 -10.79
C SER A 127 -17.46 -13.59 -11.09
N LEU A 128 -18.67 -13.36 -10.58
CA LEU A 128 -19.89 -14.11 -10.86
C LEU A 128 -20.39 -13.80 -12.29
N ASN A 129 -19.48 -13.59 -13.24
CA ASN A 129 -19.82 -13.29 -14.63
C ASN A 129 -18.67 -13.58 -15.59
N GLU A 130 -18.05 -14.74 -15.48
CA GLU A 130 -17.52 -15.39 -16.66
C GLU A 130 -18.06 -16.83 -16.69
N LYS A 131 -19.24 -16.99 -17.28
CA LYS A 131 -19.53 -18.20 -18.06
C LYS A 131 -18.52 -18.24 -19.20
N HIS A 132 -17.25 -18.52 -18.90
CA HIS A 132 -16.34 -19.01 -19.91
C HIS A 132 -16.87 -20.38 -20.29
N GLU A 133 -17.50 -20.44 -21.46
CA GLU A 133 -17.68 -21.68 -22.20
C GLU A 133 -16.41 -22.50 -22.03
N MET A 134 -16.53 -23.71 -21.50
CA MET A 134 -15.39 -24.61 -21.35
C MET A 134 -14.86 -24.98 -22.74
N GLY A 135 -13.97 -24.15 -23.28
CA GLY A 135 -13.14 -24.50 -24.39
C GLY A 135 -12.32 -25.73 -23.99
N LYS A 136 -12.37 -26.78 -24.80
CA LYS A 136 -11.56 -27.98 -24.56
C LYS A 136 -10.09 -27.55 -24.64
N TYR A 137 -9.27 -27.93 -23.67
CA TYR A 137 -7.82 -27.74 -23.75
C TYR A 137 -7.20 -28.95 -24.46
N CYS A 138 -6.11 -28.73 -25.19
CA CYS A 138 -5.34 -29.81 -25.80
C CYS A 138 -4.69 -30.67 -24.71
N ALA A 139 -5.00 -31.97 -24.69
CA ALA A 139 -4.44 -32.91 -23.71
C ALA A 139 -2.90 -33.07 -23.78
N TYR A 140 -2.27 -32.64 -24.88
CA TYR A 140 -0.83 -32.80 -25.08
C TYR A 140 -0.03 -31.54 -24.70
N CYS A 141 -0.53 -30.34 -25.03
CA CYS A 141 0.20 -29.08 -24.80
C CYS A 141 -0.50 -28.10 -23.86
N GLY A 142 -1.72 -28.41 -23.40
CA GLY A 142 -2.48 -27.58 -22.47
C GLY A 142 -3.04 -26.28 -23.05
N LYS A 143 -2.90 -26.03 -24.36
CA LYS A 143 -3.45 -24.82 -25.00
C LYS A 143 -4.94 -24.95 -25.34
N LEU A 144 -5.65 -23.82 -25.32
CA LEU A 144 -7.08 -23.73 -25.61
C LEU A 144 -7.38 -24.15 -27.06
N ILE A 145 -8.39 -24.99 -27.26
CA ILE A 145 -8.89 -25.33 -28.59
C ILE A 145 -9.97 -24.33 -28.95
N GLU A 146 -9.64 -23.40 -29.86
CA GLU A 146 -10.53 -22.30 -30.26
C GLU A 146 -11.78 -22.77 -31.04
N LYS A 147 -11.73 -23.94 -31.68
CA LYS A 147 -12.82 -24.49 -32.49
C LYS A 147 -13.17 -25.92 -32.10
N SER A 148 -14.45 -26.18 -31.83
CA SER A 148 -14.93 -27.49 -31.36
C SER A 148 -14.82 -28.62 -32.39
N ASP A 149 -14.69 -28.30 -33.69
CA ASP A 149 -14.58 -29.23 -34.82
C ASP A 149 -13.13 -29.47 -35.29
N GLN A 150 -12.15 -28.91 -34.59
CA GLN A 150 -10.75 -28.97 -34.95
C GLN A 150 -10.16 -30.37 -34.73
N LYS A 151 -9.72 -31.04 -35.81
CA LYS A 151 -9.13 -32.40 -35.75
C LYS A 151 -7.69 -32.43 -35.20
N TYR A 152 -6.97 -31.31 -35.21
CA TYR A 152 -5.56 -31.22 -34.82
C TYR A 152 -5.29 -29.93 -34.06
N CYS A 153 -4.53 -29.98 -32.97
CA CYS A 153 -4.10 -28.77 -32.25
C CYS A 153 -3.23 -27.88 -33.17
N ILE A 154 -3.59 -26.60 -33.33
CA ILE A 154 -2.86 -25.65 -34.18
C ILE A 154 -1.43 -25.45 -33.64
N ASP A 155 -1.24 -25.49 -32.32
CA ASP A 155 0.06 -25.23 -31.72
C ASP A 155 1.02 -26.41 -31.73
N CYS A 156 0.54 -27.64 -31.46
CA CYS A 156 1.41 -28.81 -31.35
C CYS A 156 1.24 -29.84 -32.47
N GLY A 157 0.29 -29.63 -33.39
CA GLY A 157 0.02 -30.53 -34.52
C GLY A 157 -0.53 -31.91 -34.14
N LYS A 158 -0.78 -32.18 -32.85
CA LYS A 158 -1.31 -33.48 -32.40
C LYS A 158 -2.80 -33.60 -32.70
N LYS A 159 -3.22 -34.79 -33.10
CA LYS A 159 -4.63 -35.11 -33.37
C LYS A 159 -5.44 -35.03 -32.08
N LEU A 160 -6.50 -34.23 -32.12
CA LEU A 160 -7.48 -34.09 -31.05
C LEU A 160 -8.53 -35.19 -31.30
N SER A 161 -8.42 -36.27 -30.53
CA SER A 161 -9.22 -37.50 -30.64
C SER A 161 -10.67 -37.29 -30.30
#